data_AF-A0A2V3HKB0-F1
#
_entry.id   AF-A0A2V3HKB0-F1
#
_cell.length_a   1.000
_cell.length_b   1.000
_cell.length_c   1.000
_cell.angle_alpha   90.00
_cell.angle_beta   90.00
_cell.angle_gamma   90.00
#
_symmetry.space_group_name_H-M   'P 1'
#
loop_
_entity.id
_entity.type
_entity.pdbx_description
1 polymer ?
#
loop_
_entity_poly.entity_id
_entity_poly.type
_entity_poly.pdbx_seq_one_letter_code
_entity_poly.pdbx_strand_id
1 'polypeptide(L)'
;EGGNGSFSYGLQLDADSGFDMIFEASHGNGTVEAPPWVHGISLEAARSGISDGFHVRGWLPGLPPVIDLSITREMTENGQDWAIQLGMEGWSPAHSEFIIAARGINGQDLILTLQGLEPGTSTSLAIDTIFEIRETTGGITEVSTSTHYYLSNRLDWVHALLINREAGARTEILINGIPESIDLRASLGTAISIDMTVPDAYRRAGPAVGSIMMQQMQWMDGQWWPATVFLTDVPDSINLTTEPDLNFDITQSLAFQGTPVLDFSASSGGMSLYIEANGRAVNQRGDIILLAQGMTDRMVIKPTESYGLAIRSGGDGVERIYLRISNMPMTPPIVLEEMEALGENLRSATIHVRQVVGPYSVIELEDVQGGRIIASARASAEVDQLGMTFDLRGVLLDAQTTGGVPTGTSIGVNGLASDLSLLNLIPGFEGSTHHLIVPEPFSSAVLTMAATFLGGD
;
A
#
# COMPACT_ATOMS: atom_id res chain seq x y z
N GLU A 1 13.00 21.57 30.52
CA GLU A 1 13.31 21.97 29.14
C GLU A 1 13.77 20.71 28.43
N GLY A 2 12.88 20.06 27.68
CA GLY A 2 13.09 18.68 27.18
C GLY A 2 13.93 18.66 25.91
N GLY A 3 14.83 17.68 25.83
CA GLY A 3 15.83 17.50 24.77
C GLY A 3 15.25 17.19 23.39
N ASN A 4 14.58 18.16 22.78
CA ASN A 4 13.96 18.05 21.45
C ASN A 4 14.94 18.44 20.31
N GLY A 5 16.22 18.08 20.46
CA GLY A 5 17.28 18.45 19.51
C GLY A 5 17.40 17.48 18.33
N SER A 6 17.89 17.99 17.20
CA SER A 6 18.45 17.15 16.14
C SER A 6 19.62 16.32 16.68
N PHE A 7 19.82 15.14 16.12
CA PHE A 7 20.89 14.21 16.49
C PHE A 7 21.64 13.80 15.22
N SER A 8 22.96 13.74 15.30
CA SER A 8 23.77 13.15 14.24
C SER A 8 24.89 12.35 14.89
N TYR A 9 25.07 11.12 14.41
CA TYR A 9 26.22 10.28 14.70
C TYR A 9 26.84 9.86 13.38
N GLY A 10 28.12 10.17 13.21
CA GLY A 10 28.88 9.85 12.02
C GLY A 10 30.23 9.25 12.38
N LEU A 11 30.68 8.30 11.59
CA LEU A 11 31.99 7.69 11.63
C LEU A 11 32.58 7.72 10.23
N GLN A 12 33.61 8.55 10.07
CA GLN A 12 34.45 8.56 8.90
C GLN A 12 35.86 8.16 9.33
N LEU A 13 36.36 7.04 8.82
CA LEU A 13 37.73 6.57 9.10
C LEU A 13 38.48 6.41 7.79
N ASP A 14 39.76 6.76 7.85
CA ASP A 14 40.74 6.60 6.78
C ASP A 14 41.97 5.93 7.40
N ALA A 15 42.30 4.74 6.91
CA ALA A 15 43.37 3.88 7.39
C ALA A 15 44.22 3.35 6.23
N ASP A 16 45.44 2.89 6.53
CA ASP A 16 46.35 2.33 5.52
C ASP A 16 46.00 0.89 5.10
N SER A 17 45.15 0.21 5.86
CA SER A 17 44.74 -1.17 5.64
C SER A 17 43.36 -1.45 6.23
N GLY A 18 42.73 -2.55 5.83
CA GLY A 18 41.50 -3.03 6.48
C GLY A 18 41.73 -3.35 7.96
N PHE A 19 40.66 -3.25 8.75
CA PHE A 19 40.71 -3.37 10.21
C PHE A 19 39.39 -3.90 10.78
N ASP A 20 39.44 -4.40 12.01
CA ASP A 20 38.25 -4.69 12.80
C ASP A 20 37.99 -3.52 13.74
N MET A 21 36.73 -3.16 13.94
CA MET A 21 36.34 -2.14 14.91
C MET A 21 35.35 -2.69 15.93
N ILE A 22 35.70 -2.50 17.20
CA ILE A 22 34.83 -2.73 18.35
C ILE A 22 34.86 -1.45 19.17
N PHE A 23 33.70 -0.86 19.45
CA PHE A 23 33.62 0.29 20.33
C PHE A 23 32.40 0.23 21.24
N GLU A 24 32.53 0.86 22.39
CA GLU A 24 31.46 1.12 23.34
C GLU A 24 31.65 2.54 23.85
N ALA A 25 30.59 3.35 23.80
CA ALA A 25 30.61 4.70 24.31
C ALA A 25 29.30 4.99 25.03
N SER A 26 29.37 5.84 26.06
CA SER A 26 28.20 6.28 26.80
C SER A 26 28.31 7.76 27.18
N HIS A 27 27.17 8.40 27.31
CA HIS A 27 26.99 9.78 27.72
C HIS A 27 25.91 9.88 28.79
N GLY A 28 26.00 10.91 29.64
CA GLY A 28 25.05 11.16 30.72
C GLY A 28 25.48 10.57 32.06
N ASN A 29 24.52 10.38 32.96
CA ASN A 29 24.73 9.93 34.33
C ASN A 29 24.92 8.40 34.48
N GLY A 30 25.00 7.66 33.36
CA GLY A 30 25.16 6.21 33.34
C GLY A 30 23.90 5.41 33.67
N THR A 31 22.70 6.01 33.62
CA THR A 31 21.43 5.28 33.85
C THR A 31 20.86 4.64 32.59
N VAL A 32 21.41 4.93 31.41
CA VAL A 32 21.00 4.31 30.16
C VAL A 32 21.57 2.91 30.09
N GLU A 33 20.72 1.92 29.84
CA GLU A 33 21.14 0.53 29.73
C GLU A 33 21.97 0.32 28.46
N ALA A 34 23.00 -0.50 28.56
CA ALA A 34 23.84 -0.82 27.43
C ALA A 34 23.07 -1.64 26.38
N PRO A 35 23.02 -1.21 25.10
CA PRO A 35 22.34 -1.96 24.07
C PRO A 35 23.02 -3.32 23.82
N PRO A 36 22.34 -4.29 23.17
CA PRO A 36 22.97 -5.54 22.78
C PRO A 36 24.08 -5.32 21.74
N TRP A 37 25.07 -6.21 21.73
CA TRP A 37 26.02 -6.32 20.63
C TRP A 37 25.32 -6.88 19.39
N VAL A 38 25.57 -6.27 18.23
CA VAL A 38 25.05 -6.69 16.92
C VAL A 38 26.18 -6.59 15.90
N HIS A 39 26.10 -7.33 14.79
CA HIS A 39 26.98 -7.09 13.64
C HIS A 39 26.54 -5.78 12.98
N GLY A 40 27.17 -4.68 13.34
CA GLY A 40 26.72 -3.32 13.04
C GLY A 40 26.78 -2.38 14.25
N ILE A 41 25.78 -1.50 14.39
CA ILE A 41 25.71 -0.47 15.44
C ILE A 41 24.37 -0.53 16.17
N SER A 42 24.41 -0.43 17.50
CA SER A 42 23.24 -0.37 18.36
C SER A 42 23.37 0.78 19.36
N LEU A 43 22.33 1.60 19.49
CA LEU A 43 22.25 2.76 20.36
C LEU A 43 20.95 2.73 21.15
N GLU A 44 21.04 2.99 22.45
CA GLU A 44 19.92 3.25 23.35
C GLU A 44 20.05 4.67 23.90
N ALA A 45 18.98 5.46 23.87
CA ALA A 45 18.93 6.80 24.46
C ALA A 45 18.14 6.82 25.78
N ALA A 46 18.41 7.82 26.61
CA ALA A 46 17.63 8.03 27.83
C ALA A 46 16.16 8.32 27.49
N ARG A 47 15.23 7.82 28.32
CA ARG A 47 13.78 8.04 28.14
C ARG A 47 13.38 9.51 28.14
N SER A 48 14.16 10.37 28.78
CA SER A 48 13.94 11.81 28.83
C SER A 48 14.49 12.58 27.62
N GLY A 49 15.20 11.89 26.72
CA GLY A 49 15.78 12.45 25.50
C GLY A 49 17.28 12.14 25.38
N ILE A 50 17.79 12.15 24.15
CA ILE A 50 19.19 11.79 23.87
C ILE A 50 20.20 12.76 24.50
N SER A 51 19.80 14.01 24.77
CA SER A 51 20.64 15.01 25.45
C SER A 51 20.99 14.64 26.89
N ASP A 52 20.16 13.83 27.54
CA ASP A 52 20.34 13.48 28.95
C ASP A 52 21.25 12.26 29.12
N GLY A 53 21.39 11.46 28.06
CA GLY A 53 22.28 10.33 28.01
C GLY A 53 21.98 9.37 26.87
N PHE A 54 23.00 8.62 26.47
CA PHE A 54 22.89 7.51 25.53
C PHE A 54 23.98 6.48 25.80
N HIS A 55 23.79 5.27 25.28
CA HIS A 55 24.80 4.21 25.25
C HIS A 55 24.82 3.61 23.85
N VAL A 56 25.98 3.57 23.22
CA VAL A 56 26.19 3.00 21.89
C VAL A 56 27.24 1.89 21.94
N ARG A 57 26.99 0.83 21.17
CA ARG A 57 27.95 -0.26 20.90
C ARG A 57 28.02 -0.48 19.40
N GLY A 58 29.22 -0.74 18.90
CA GLY A 58 29.41 -1.13 17.51
C GLY A 58 30.44 -2.23 17.38
N TRP A 59 30.09 -3.26 16.60
CA TRP A 59 30.97 -4.36 16.24
C TRP A 59 30.94 -4.52 14.72
N LEU A 60 32.04 -4.09 14.10
CA LEU A 60 32.21 -3.94 12.67
C LEU A 60 33.54 -4.62 12.26
N PRO A 61 33.54 -5.95 12.09
CA PRO A 61 34.69 -6.70 11.65
C PRO A 61 34.92 -6.58 10.13
N GLY A 62 36.16 -6.77 9.71
CA GLY A 62 36.57 -6.85 8.31
C GLY A 62 36.38 -5.58 7.49
N LEU A 63 36.36 -4.40 8.15
CA LEU A 63 36.13 -3.11 7.51
C LEU A 63 37.23 -2.79 6.49
N PRO A 64 36.85 -2.11 5.38
CA PRO A 64 37.82 -1.58 4.44
C PRO A 64 38.60 -0.39 5.03
N PRO A 65 39.69 0.06 4.38
CA PRO A 65 40.50 1.16 4.89
C PRO A 65 39.75 2.50 4.95
N VAL A 66 38.75 2.68 4.09
CA VAL A 66 37.90 3.88 4.06
C VAL A 66 36.46 3.48 4.35
N ILE A 67 35.87 4.10 5.37
CA ILE A 67 34.45 3.94 5.70
C ILE A 67 33.79 5.30 5.81
N ASP A 68 32.53 5.35 5.38
CA ASP A 68 31.62 6.45 5.66
C ASP A 68 30.32 5.87 6.23
N LEU A 69 29.93 6.30 7.42
CA LEU A 69 28.70 5.88 8.06
C LEU A 69 28.11 7.05 8.83
N SER A 70 26.88 7.43 8.53
CA SER A 70 26.16 8.43 9.29
C SER A 70 24.70 8.02 9.54
N ILE A 71 24.20 8.38 10.72
CA ILE A 71 22.81 8.28 11.10
C ILE A 71 22.43 9.64 11.68
N THR A 72 21.49 10.30 11.04
CA THR A 72 21.07 11.64 11.42
C THR A 72 19.57 11.69 11.57
N ARG A 73 19.11 12.41 12.59
CA ARG A 73 17.73 12.79 12.84
C ARG A 73 17.65 14.31 12.89
N GLU A 74 16.89 14.91 12.00
CA GLU A 74 16.68 16.36 11.97
C GLU A 74 15.22 16.70 12.25
N MET A 75 14.98 17.67 13.12
CA MET A 75 13.63 18.22 13.31
C MET A 75 13.27 19.14 12.15
N THR A 76 12.03 19.03 11.65
CA THR A 76 11.45 19.97 10.68
C THR A 76 10.24 20.69 11.30
N GLU A 77 9.68 21.66 10.60
CA GLU A 77 8.54 22.46 11.10
C GLU A 77 7.30 21.59 11.41
N ASN A 78 7.06 20.55 10.60
CA ASN A 78 5.87 19.67 10.67
C ASN A 78 6.25 18.19 10.81
N GLY A 79 7.41 17.90 11.41
CA GLY A 79 7.87 16.53 11.59
C GLY A 79 9.38 16.45 11.72
N GLN A 80 9.99 15.51 10.99
CA GLN A 80 11.41 15.21 11.11
C GLN A 80 11.89 14.31 9.98
N ASP A 81 13.21 14.27 9.82
CA ASP A 81 13.89 13.44 8.82
C ASP A 81 14.90 12.53 9.49
N TRP A 82 14.92 11.26 9.07
CA TRP A 82 15.99 10.32 9.40
C TRP A 82 16.81 10.05 8.15
N ALA A 83 18.11 10.28 8.21
CA ALA A 83 19.05 9.94 7.14
C ALA A 83 19.99 8.83 7.60
N ILE A 84 20.19 7.82 6.76
CA ILE A 84 21.19 6.77 6.91
C ILE A 84 22.09 6.83 5.67
N GLN A 85 23.38 7.05 5.90
CA GLN A 85 24.39 6.95 4.85
C GLN A 85 25.39 5.89 5.26
N LEU A 86 25.70 4.98 4.34
CA LEU A 86 26.69 3.93 4.54
C LEU A 86 27.47 3.76 3.24
N GLY A 87 28.79 3.75 3.34
CA GLY A 87 29.72 3.55 2.24
C GLY A 87 30.91 2.74 2.71
N MET A 88 31.00 1.50 2.22
CA MET A 88 32.09 0.57 2.51
C MET A 88 32.47 -0.16 1.23
N GLU A 89 33.58 0.24 0.60
CA GLU A 89 34.07 -0.39 -0.63
C GLU A 89 35.07 -1.50 -0.29
N GLY A 90 34.77 -2.74 -0.69
CA GLY A 90 35.63 -3.90 -0.44
C GLY A 90 35.56 -4.47 0.98
N TRP A 91 34.49 -4.19 1.73
CA TRP A 91 34.20 -4.78 3.04
C TRP A 91 34.14 -6.30 2.99
N SER A 92 34.72 -6.97 3.98
CA SER A 92 34.62 -8.42 4.15
C SER A 92 33.79 -8.72 5.41
N PRO A 93 32.45 -8.84 5.30
CA PRO A 93 31.58 -9.03 6.44
C PRO A 93 31.90 -10.34 7.18
N ALA A 94 31.78 -10.35 8.51
CA ALA A 94 31.95 -11.58 9.29
C ALA A 94 30.66 -12.41 9.40
N HIS A 95 29.51 -11.79 9.15
CA HIS A 95 28.18 -12.36 9.30
C HIS A 95 27.29 -11.98 8.11
N SER A 96 26.21 -12.75 7.93
CA SER A 96 25.26 -12.57 6.83
C SER A 96 24.31 -11.38 7.03
N GLU A 97 24.08 -11.01 8.27
CA GLU A 97 23.23 -9.91 8.72
C GLU A 97 24.03 -8.64 8.93
N PHE A 98 23.46 -7.46 8.73
CA PHE A 98 24.03 -6.19 9.21
C PHE A 98 22.92 -5.35 9.82
N ILE A 99 23.13 -4.83 11.03
CA ILE A 99 22.09 -4.19 11.83
C ILE A 99 22.50 -2.78 12.26
N ILE A 100 21.66 -1.81 11.95
CA ILE A 100 21.67 -0.49 12.56
C ILE A 100 20.44 -0.37 13.44
N ALA A 101 20.61 -0.15 14.74
CA ALA A 101 19.51 0.05 15.67
C ALA A 101 19.74 1.30 16.51
N ALA A 102 18.83 2.27 16.43
CA ALA A 102 18.81 3.44 17.28
C ALA A 102 17.47 3.48 18.01
N ARG A 103 17.47 3.43 19.34
CA ARG A 103 16.26 3.30 20.16
C ARG A 103 16.12 4.41 21.17
N GLY A 104 14.87 4.81 21.39
CA GLY A 104 14.51 5.82 22.38
C GLY A 104 14.99 7.24 22.05
N ILE A 105 15.47 7.50 20.83
CA ILE A 105 15.91 8.85 20.42
C ILE A 105 14.69 9.76 20.38
N ASN A 106 14.49 10.52 21.46
CA ASN A 106 13.35 11.41 21.66
C ASN A 106 12.00 10.69 21.42
N GLY A 107 11.86 9.49 21.99
CA GLY A 107 10.65 8.67 21.88
C GLY A 107 10.58 7.77 20.64
N GLN A 108 11.65 7.73 19.83
CA GLN A 108 11.62 7.07 18.54
C GLN A 108 12.67 5.99 18.39
N ASP A 109 12.33 5.00 17.57
CA ASP A 109 13.24 3.93 17.19
C ASP A 109 13.38 3.87 15.67
N LEU A 110 14.60 3.61 15.21
CA LEU A 110 14.95 3.28 13.84
C LEU A 110 15.76 1.98 13.88
N ILE A 111 15.29 0.96 13.17
CA ILE A 111 16.00 -0.30 13.02
C ILE A 111 16.08 -0.61 11.53
N LEU A 112 17.29 -0.79 11.02
CA LEU A 112 17.56 -1.27 9.68
C LEU A 112 18.35 -2.58 9.79
N THR A 113 17.85 -3.62 9.14
CA THR A 113 18.53 -4.91 9.05
C THR A 113 18.68 -5.30 7.58
N LEU A 114 19.91 -5.60 7.17
CA LEU A 114 20.25 -6.20 5.90
C LEU A 114 20.54 -7.69 6.12
N GLN A 115 20.15 -8.56 5.21
CA GLN A 115 20.44 -9.99 5.28
C GLN A 115 20.82 -10.55 3.91
N GLY A 116 21.82 -11.43 3.87
CA GLY A 116 22.28 -12.07 2.63
C GLY A 116 23.68 -11.62 2.22
N LEU A 117 24.43 -10.98 3.13
CA LEU A 117 25.85 -10.74 2.93
C LEU A 117 26.60 -12.08 2.91
N GLU A 118 27.65 -12.19 2.11
CA GLU A 118 28.49 -13.38 2.03
C GLU A 118 29.69 -13.27 3.00
N PRO A 119 29.72 -14.03 4.11
CA PRO A 119 30.77 -13.88 5.10
C PRO A 119 32.16 -14.21 4.55
N GLY A 120 33.13 -13.33 4.79
CA GLY A 120 34.52 -13.51 4.34
C GLY A 120 34.77 -13.18 2.86
N THR A 121 33.73 -12.81 2.11
CA THR A 121 33.86 -12.38 0.71
C THR A 121 33.87 -10.86 0.64
N SER A 122 34.83 -10.28 -0.07
CA SER A 122 34.88 -8.83 -0.27
C SER A 122 33.66 -8.35 -1.09
N THR A 123 32.98 -7.33 -0.58
CA THR A 123 31.79 -6.70 -1.18
C THR A 123 31.85 -5.19 -0.99
N SER A 124 31.27 -4.45 -1.93
CA SER A 124 30.95 -3.05 -1.73
C SER A 124 29.51 -2.92 -1.23
N LEU A 125 29.27 -1.97 -0.33
CA LEU A 125 27.98 -1.65 0.25
C LEU A 125 27.84 -0.12 0.28
N ALA A 126 26.84 0.39 -0.43
CA ALA A 126 26.42 1.78 -0.38
C ALA A 126 24.91 1.86 -0.14
N ILE A 127 24.51 2.64 0.87
CA ILE A 127 23.11 2.95 1.19
C ILE A 127 23.04 4.45 1.41
N ASP A 128 22.11 5.11 0.71
CA ASP A 128 21.71 6.47 0.98
C ASP A 128 20.18 6.48 1.12
N THR A 129 19.70 6.53 2.35
CA THR A 129 18.28 6.45 2.67
C THR A 129 17.87 7.65 3.50
N ILE A 130 16.77 8.29 3.10
CA ILE A 130 16.08 9.31 3.89
C ILE A 130 14.67 8.80 4.18
N PHE A 131 14.22 8.93 5.43
CA PHE A 131 12.84 8.79 5.86
C PHE A 131 12.32 10.15 6.30
N GLU A 132 11.38 10.69 5.55
CA GLU A 132 10.69 11.94 5.88
C GLU A 132 9.40 11.59 6.59
N ILE A 133 9.27 12.04 7.84
CA ILE A 133 8.08 11.83 8.66
C ILE A 133 7.37 13.18 8.78
N ARG A 134 6.11 13.24 8.37
CA ARG A 134 5.30 14.46 8.37
C ARG A 134 3.98 14.22 9.07
N GLU A 135 3.59 15.16 9.91
CA GLU A 135 2.23 15.20 10.45
C GLU A 135 1.34 15.98 9.49
N THR A 136 0.28 15.33 9.03
CA THR A 136 -0.71 15.96 8.15
C THR A 136 -1.76 16.71 8.97
N THR A 137 -2.50 17.62 8.33
CA THR A 137 -3.56 18.41 8.97
C THR A 137 -4.69 17.54 9.56
N GLY A 138 -4.78 16.27 9.17
CA GLY A 138 -5.71 15.27 9.72
C GLY A 138 -5.19 14.50 10.94
N GLY A 139 -4.00 14.83 11.45
CA GLY A 139 -3.36 14.08 12.55
C GLY A 139 -2.83 12.70 12.12
N ILE A 140 -2.71 12.45 10.81
CA ILE A 140 -2.11 11.24 10.27
C ILE A 140 -0.62 11.47 10.05
N THR A 141 0.19 10.51 10.50
CA THR A 141 1.62 10.48 10.19
C THR A 141 1.84 9.92 8.80
N GLU A 142 2.41 10.71 7.90
CA GLU A 142 2.89 10.26 6.60
C GLU A 142 4.38 9.98 6.68
N VAL A 143 4.79 8.84 6.12
CA VAL A 143 6.21 8.47 6.01
C VAL A 143 6.56 8.27 4.54
N SER A 144 7.44 9.14 4.06
CA SER A 144 8.10 9.00 2.76
C SER A 144 9.51 8.46 2.95
N THR A 145 9.94 7.60 2.03
CA THR A 145 11.31 7.12 1.95
C THR A 145 11.87 7.36 0.55
N SER A 146 13.12 7.80 0.49
CA SER A 146 13.93 7.80 -0.72
C SER A 146 15.20 7.03 -0.42
N THR A 147 15.42 5.94 -1.14
CA THR A 147 16.56 5.05 -0.95
C THR A 147 17.27 4.83 -2.27
N HIS A 148 18.57 5.13 -2.27
CA HIS A 148 19.51 4.62 -3.24
C HIS A 148 20.32 3.50 -2.60
N TYR A 149 20.37 2.35 -3.25
CA TYR A 149 21.04 1.16 -2.75
C TYR A 149 21.98 0.58 -3.81
N TYR A 150 23.17 0.18 -3.37
CA TYR A 150 24.15 -0.52 -4.19
C TYR A 150 24.97 -1.54 -3.38
N LEU A 151 24.99 -2.80 -3.82
CA LEU A 151 25.88 -3.86 -3.36
C LEU A 151 26.56 -4.57 -4.51
N SER A 152 27.73 -5.18 -4.24
CA SER A 152 28.39 -6.06 -5.22
C SER A 152 27.59 -7.31 -5.57
N ASN A 153 26.74 -7.77 -4.64
CA ASN A 153 25.92 -8.97 -4.79
C ASN A 153 24.47 -8.67 -4.40
N ARG A 154 23.55 -9.55 -4.83
CA ARG A 154 22.14 -9.49 -4.43
C ARG A 154 22.01 -9.71 -2.93
N LEU A 155 20.98 -9.11 -2.35
CA LEU A 155 20.67 -9.24 -0.93
C LEU A 155 19.38 -10.04 -0.75
N ASP A 156 19.34 -10.90 0.26
CA ASP A 156 18.18 -11.76 0.52
C ASP A 156 16.99 -10.88 0.93
N TRP A 157 17.21 -9.96 1.88
CA TRP A 157 16.19 -9.00 2.27
C TRP A 157 16.74 -7.79 3.03
N VAL A 158 15.93 -6.72 3.05
CA VAL A 158 16.09 -5.53 3.88
C VAL A 158 14.83 -5.30 4.66
N HIS A 159 14.98 -5.05 5.96
CA HIS A 159 13.89 -4.70 6.85
C HIS A 159 14.20 -3.38 7.55
N ALA A 160 13.32 -2.39 7.38
CA ALA A 160 13.36 -1.13 8.09
C ALA A 160 12.12 -0.99 8.97
N LEU A 161 12.33 -0.68 10.25
CA LEU A 161 11.27 -0.45 11.23
C LEU A 161 11.48 0.91 11.90
N LEU A 162 10.50 1.78 11.76
CA LEU A 162 10.45 3.09 12.39
C LEU A 162 9.29 3.11 13.37
N ILE A 163 9.55 3.55 14.61
CA ILE A 163 8.53 3.70 15.64
C ILE A 163 8.57 5.14 16.13
N ASN A 164 7.46 5.86 16.01
CA ASN A 164 7.28 7.17 16.61
C ASN A 164 6.20 7.09 17.70
N ARG A 165 6.64 7.10 18.97
CA ARG A 165 5.71 6.99 20.11
C ARG A 165 4.97 8.28 20.41
N GLU A 166 5.52 9.43 20.01
CA GLU A 166 4.88 10.74 20.19
C GLU A 166 3.68 10.88 19.25
N ALA A 167 3.87 10.55 17.97
CA ALA A 167 2.83 10.59 16.97
C ALA A 167 1.92 9.34 16.97
N GLY A 168 2.25 8.30 17.75
CA GLY A 168 1.50 7.05 17.75
C GLY A 168 1.57 6.30 16.42
N ALA A 169 2.75 6.28 15.80
CA ALA A 169 2.96 5.73 14.47
C ALA A 169 4.02 4.62 14.45
N ARG A 170 3.79 3.60 13.62
CA ARG A 170 4.77 2.55 13.32
C ARG A 170 4.82 2.32 11.81
N THR A 171 6.01 2.43 11.23
CA THR A 171 6.25 2.18 9.81
C THR A 171 7.18 0.99 9.65
N GLU A 172 6.84 0.05 8.79
CA GLU A 172 7.61 -1.14 8.52
C GLU A 172 7.76 -1.32 7.01
N ILE A 173 8.98 -1.55 6.55
CA ILE A 173 9.31 -1.81 5.15
C ILE A 173 10.11 -3.11 5.10
N LEU A 174 9.68 -4.06 4.28
CA LEU A 174 10.38 -5.31 4.04
C LEU A 174 10.51 -5.52 2.54
N ILE A 175 11.74 -5.64 2.05
CA ILE A 175 12.02 -5.89 0.64
C ILE A 175 12.80 -7.19 0.54
N ASN A 176 12.34 -8.13 -0.29
CA ASN A 176 12.97 -9.44 -0.47
C ASN A 176 13.54 -9.58 -1.89
N GLY A 177 14.67 -10.29 -2.01
CA GLY A 177 15.31 -10.61 -3.28
C GLY A 177 15.80 -9.37 -4.03
N ILE A 178 16.59 -8.53 -3.37
CA ILE A 178 16.98 -7.21 -3.85
C ILE A 178 18.13 -7.34 -4.87
N PRO A 179 18.07 -6.66 -6.02
CA PRO A 179 19.19 -6.63 -6.96
C PRO A 179 20.38 -5.85 -6.40
N GLU A 180 21.50 -5.95 -7.10
CA GLU A 180 22.75 -5.27 -6.80
C GLU A 180 22.59 -3.74 -6.74
N SER A 181 21.61 -3.16 -7.43
CA SER A 181 21.27 -1.75 -7.28
C SER A 181 19.79 -1.50 -7.53
N ILE A 182 19.23 -0.58 -6.76
CA ILE A 182 17.83 -0.16 -6.84
C ILE A 182 17.70 1.29 -6.38
N ASP A 183 16.91 2.05 -7.13
CA ASP A 183 16.36 3.32 -6.69
C ASP A 183 14.91 3.08 -6.28
N LEU A 184 14.58 3.42 -5.03
CA LEU A 184 13.23 3.29 -4.47
C LEU A 184 12.79 4.61 -3.85
N ARG A 185 11.63 5.08 -4.27
CA ARG A 185 10.88 6.13 -3.58
C ARG A 185 9.53 5.58 -3.21
N ALA A 186 9.12 5.76 -1.96
CA ALA A 186 7.80 5.35 -1.56
C ALA A 186 7.23 6.26 -0.47
N SER A 187 5.93 6.49 -0.49
CA SER A 187 5.21 7.20 0.57
C SER A 187 4.00 6.40 1.02
N LEU A 188 3.76 6.40 2.32
CA LEU A 188 2.59 5.81 2.94
C LEU A 188 2.02 6.78 3.99
N GLY A 189 0.84 7.31 3.69
CA GLY A 189 0.12 8.26 4.55
C GLY A 189 -1.28 8.49 4.02
N THR A 190 -1.60 9.73 3.65
CA THR A 190 -2.90 10.06 3.01
C THR A 190 -3.00 9.55 1.57
N ALA A 191 -1.85 9.43 0.92
CA ALA A 191 -1.66 8.78 -0.36
C ALA A 191 -0.68 7.60 -0.20
N ILE A 192 -0.72 6.70 -1.17
CA ILE A 192 0.25 5.62 -1.31
C ILE A 192 0.99 5.89 -2.60
N SER A 193 2.32 5.90 -2.56
CA SER A 193 3.12 5.94 -3.79
C SER A 193 4.31 5.00 -3.67
N ILE A 194 4.63 4.32 -4.77
CA ILE A 194 5.84 3.50 -4.92
C ILE A 194 6.37 3.73 -6.33
N ASP A 195 7.58 4.26 -6.42
CA ASP A 195 8.34 4.41 -7.65
C ASP A 195 9.66 3.67 -7.47
N MET A 196 9.93 2.73 -8.35
CA MET A 196 11.11 1.88 -8.26
C MET A 196 11.74 1.73 -9.64
N THR A 197 13.06 1.80 -9.70
CA THR A 197 13.81 1.52 -10.93
C THR A 197 15.09 0.75 -10.62
N VAL A 198 15.37 -0.26 -11.44
CA VAL A 198 16.64 -1.00 -11.46
C VAL A 198 17.47 -0.53 -12.66
N PRO A 199 18.74 -0.12 -12.46
CA PRO A 199 19.61 0.28 -13.57
C PRO A 199 19.85 -0.84 -14.57
N ASP A 200 19.96 -0.51 -15.87
CA ASP A 200 20.12 -1.46 -16.98
C ASP A 200 21.20 -2.53 -16.73
N ALA A 201 22.32 -2.15 -16.11
CA ALA A 201 23.46 -3.02 -15.85
C ALA A 201 23.15 -4.18 -14.89
N TYR A 202 22.10 -4.06 -14.07
CA TYR A 202 21.72 -5.04 -13.05
C TYR A 202 20.40 -5.75 -13.35
N ARG A 203 19.78 -5.45 -14.50
CA ARG A 203 18.55 -6.11 -14.94
C ARG A 203 18.82 -7.55 -15.35
N ARG A 204 17.87 -8.43 -15.05
CA ARG A 204 17.94 -9.87 -15.37
C ARG A 204 16.58 -10.33 -15.87
N ALA A 205 16.53 -11.48 -16.53
CA ALA A 205 15.27 -12.06 -16.93
C ALA A 205 14.44 -12.48 -15.69
N GLY A 206 13.16 -12.13 -15.68
CA GLY A 206 12.24 -12.38 -14.57
C GLY A 206 12.04 -11.17 -13.66
N PRO A 207 11.43 -11.35 -12.48
CA PRO A 207 11.25 -10.29 -11.51
C PRO A 207 12.58 -9.72 -11.03
N ALA A 208 12.64 -8.39 -10.92
CA ALA A 208 13.82 -7.69 -10.44
C ALA A 208 13.93 -7.77 -8.90
N VAL A 209 12.79 -7.58 -8.22
CA VAL A 209 12.63 -7.70 -6.76
C VAL A 209 11.57 -8.76 -6.46
N GLY A 210 11.84 -9.63 -5.49
CA GLY A 210 10.94 -10.73 -5.13
C GLY A 210 9.62 -10.23 -4.52
N SER A 211 9.71 -9.37 -3.51
CA SER A 211 8.54 -8.73 -2.91
C SER A 211 8.86 -7.42 -2.20
N ILE A 212 7.89 -6.52 -2.12
CA ILE A 212 7.96 -5.28 -1.32
C ILE A 212 6.74 -5.26 -0.40
N MET A 213 6.95 -5.20 0.91
CA MET A 213 5.92 -4.88 1.90
C MET A 213 6.19 -3.49 2.45
N MET A 214 5.15 -2.67 2.53
CA MET A 214 5.15 -1.45 3.30
C MET A 214 3.92 -1.42 4.19
N GLN A 215 4.10 -1.12 5.47
CA GLN A 215 3.01 -1.04 6.42
C GLN A 215 3.16 0.20 7.30
N GLN A 216 2.07 0.92 7.47
CA GLN A 216 1.92 2.02 8.41
C GLN A 216 0.83 1.63 9.40
N MET A 217 1.10 1.75 10.69
CA MET A 217 0.08 1.67 11.72
C MET A 217 -0.07 3.03 12.40
N GLN A 218 -1.31 3.49 12.54
CA GLN A 218 -1.67 4.69 13.29
C GLN A 218 -2.40 4.30 14.56
N TRP A 219 -2.00 4.86 15.70
CA TRP A 219 -2.66 4.66 16.98
C TRP A 219 -3.69 5.77 17.19
N MET A 220 -4.97 5.40 17.16
CA MET A 220 -6.09 6.32 17.36
C MET A 220 -7.18 5.63 18.17
N ASP A 221 -7.81 6.36 19.10
CA ASP A 221 -8.91 5.88 19.94
C ASP A 221 -8.60 4.57 20.69
N GLY A 222 -7.35 4.39 21.10
CA GLY A 222 -6.89 3.22 21.86
C GLY A 222 -6.72 1.95 21.02
N GLN A 223 -6.66 2.06 19.70
CA GLN A 223 -6.49 0.95 18.76
C GLN A 223 -5.48 1.29 17.66
N TRP A 224 -4.86 0.26 17.07
CA TRP A 224 -3.98 0.39 15.91
C TRP A 224 -4.78 0.20 14.62
N TRP A 225 -4.60 1.14 13.67
CA TRP A 225 -5.22 1.14 12.36
C TRP A 225 -4.14 0.96 11.29
N PRO A 226 -4.18 -0.13 10.49
CA PRO A 226 -3.16 -0.40 9.50
C PRO A 226 -3.50 0.19 8.12
N ALA A 227 -2.44 0.56 7.40
CA ALA A 227 -2.39 0.68 5.96
C ALA A 227 -1.22 -0.17 5.46
N THR A 228 -1.47 -1.13 4.59
CA THR A 228 -0.49 -2.12 4.13
C THR A 228 -0.51 -2.22 2.62
N VAL A 229 0.67 -2.22 2.01
CA VAL A 229 0.89 -2.49 0.60
C VAL A 229 1.84 -3.67 0.50
N PHE A 230 1.51 -4.62 -0.36
CA PHE A 230 2.36 -5.77 -0.63
C PHE A 230 2.41 -6.05 -2.13
N LEU A 231 3.62 -6.16 -2.66
CA LEU A 231 3.91 -6.44 -4.06
C LEU A 231 4.71 -7.74 -4.15
N THR A 232 4.42 -8.58 -5.15
CA THR A 232 5.27 -9.72 -5.51
C THR A 232 5.59 -9.72 -6.99
N ASP A 233 6.72 -10.35 -7.33
CA ASP A 233 7.19 -10.47 -8.71
C ASP A 233 7.38 -9.09 -9.37
N VAL A 234 8.03 -8.18 -8.63
CA VAL A 234 8.16 -6.78 -9.02
C VAL A 234 9.15 -6.64 -10.18
N PRO A 235 8.75 -6.01 -11.30
CA PRO A 235 9.58 -5.90 -12.50
C PRO A 235 10.64 -4.79 -12.38
N ASP A 236 11.46 -4.60 -13.43
CA ASP A 236 12.61 -3.67 -13.41
C ASP A 236 12.25 -2.21 -13.09
N SER A 237 11.04 -1.77 -13.45
CA SER A 237 10.53 -0.48 -13.03
C SER A 237 9.03 -0.53 -12.76
N ILE A 238 8.58 0.15 -11.71
CA ILE A 238 7.17 0.35 -11.39
C ILE A 238 6.90 1.80 -10.99
N ASN A 239 5.68 2.23 -11.25
CA ASN A 239 5.11 3.44 -10.68
C ASN A 239 3.68 3.12 -10.24
N LEU A 240 3.41 3.24 -8.95
CA LEU A 240 2.12 3.04 -8.31
C LEU A 240 1.77 4.29 -7.54
N THR A 241 0.57 4.83 -7.73
CA THR A 241 0.05 5.96 -6.97
C THR A 241 -1.40 5.72 -6.58
N THR A 242 -1.77 6.06 -5.36
CA THR A 242 -3.16 6.19 -4.92
C THR A 242 -3.40 7.62 -4.42
N GLU A 243 -4.13 8.42 -5.16
CA GLU A 243 -4.45 9.80 -4.77
C GLU A 243 -5.92 9.95 -4.38
N PRO A 244 -6.26 10.68 -3.31
CA PRO A 244 -7.65 10.99 -2.99
C PRO A 244 -8.36 11.72 -4.14
N ASP A 245 -9.55 11.26 -4.53
CA ASP A 245 -10.39 12.04 -5.45
C ASP A 245 -11.14 13.13 -4.69
N LEU A 246 -10.91 14.39 -5.07
CA LEU A 246 -11.54 15.57 -4.45
C LEU A 246 -12.76 16.07 -5.23
N ASN A 247 -13.16 15.38 -6.30
CA ASN A 247 -14.33 15.75 -7.07
C ASN A 247 -15.61 15.25 -6.38
N PHE A 248 -16.30 16.15 -5.69
CA PHE A 248 -17.53 15.86 -4.96
C PHE A 248 -18.74 16.56 -5.58
N ASP A 249 -19.84 15.83 -5.72
CA ASP A 249 -21.15 16.38 -6.04
C ASP A 249 -22.22 15.75 -5.15
N ILE A 250 -22.75 16.56 -4.24
CA ILE A 250 -23.79 16.16 -3.28
C ILE A 250 -25.15 15.83 -3.93
N THR A 251 -25.33 16.15 -5.21
CA THR A 251 -26.54 15.84 -5.97
C THR A 251 -26.48 14.46 -6.62
N GLN A 252 -25.30 13.83 -6.63
CA GLN A 252 -25.05 12.53 -7.22
C GLN A 252 -24.81 11.46 -6.16
N SER A 253 -24.66 10.22 -6.59
CA SER A 253 -24.35 9.11 -5.70
C SER A 253 -23.02 9.35 -5.00
N LEU A 254 -23.02 9.28 -3.66
CA LEU A 254 -21.83 9.43 -2.83
C LEU A 254 -21.00 8.13 -2.75
N ALA A 255 -21.42 7.07 -3.45
CA ALA A 255 -20.89 5.72 -3.28
C ALA A 255 -19.40 5.55 -3.53
N PHE A 256 -18.91 6.18 -4.59
CA PHE A 256 -17.50 6.12 -5.00
C PHE A 256 -16.84 7.50 -4.93
N GLN A 257 -17.55 8.50 -4.39
CA GLN A 257 -16.98 9.82 -4.19
C GLN A 257 -15.96 9.78 -3.06
N GLY A 258 -14.76 10.30 -3.31
CA GLY A 258 -13.64 10.21 -2.38
C GLY A 258 -12.94 8.86 -2.36
N THR A 259 -13.32 7.91 -3.22
CA THR A 259 -12.51 6.70 -3.45
C THR A 259 -11.20 7.11 -4.12
N PRO A 260 -10.03 6.65 -3.62
CA PRO A 260 -8.75 6.97 -4.23
C PRO A 260 -8.64 6.49 -5.67
N VAL A 261 -7.96 7.30 -6.49
CA VAL A 261 -7.53 6.93 -7.83
C VAL A 261 -6.27 6.11 -7.72
N LEU A 262 -6.33 4.85 -8.11
CA LEU A 262 -5.15 4.01 -8.31
C LEU A 262 -4.70 4.15 -9.77
N ASP A 263 -3.44 4.55 -9.98
CA ASP A 263 -2.76 4.48 -11.27
C ASP A 263 -1.49 3.63 -11.08
N PHE A 264 -1.34 2.61 -11.91
CA PHE A 264 -0.23 1.69 -11.89
C PHE A 264 0.34 1.55 -13.29
N SER A 265 1.67 1.59 -13.38
CA SER A 265 2.43 1.24 -14.56
C SER A 265 3.71 0.48 -14.21
N ALA A 266 4.18 -0.36 -15.13
CA ALA A 266 5.36 -1.18 -14.96
C ALA A 266 6.08 -1.47 -16.28
N SER A 267 7.34 -1.92 -16.20
CA SER A 267 8.11 -2.35 -17.38
C SER A 267 7.65 -3.69 -17.96
N SER A 268 6.97 -4.52 -17.18
CA SER A 268 6.39 -5.78 -17.63
C SER A 268 5.18 -6.19 -16.78
N GLY A 269 4.31 -7.05 -17.34
CA GLY A 269 3.21 -7.67 -16.59
C GLY A 269 3.65 -8.85 -15.73
N GLY A 270 2.71 -9.39 -14.95
CA GLY A 270 2.88 -10.56 -14.08
C GLY A 270 2.95 -10.24 -12.58
N MET A 271 3.14 -8.97 -12.21
CA MET A 271 3.21 -8.53 -10.82
C MET A 271 1.88 -8.78 -10.09
N SER A 272 1.94 -9.07 -8.80
CA SER A 272 0.76 -9.06 -7.93
C SER A 272 0.81 -7.93 -6.91
N LEU A 273 -0.35 -7.35 -6.60
CA LEU A 273 -0.55 -6.22 -5.70
C LEU A 273 -1.60 -6.59 -4.65
N TYR A 274 -1.33 -6.25 -3.40
CA TYR A 274 -2.29 -6.21 -2.31
C TYR A 274 -2.21 -4.84 -1.64
N ILE A 275 -3.36 -4.18 -1.46
CA ILE A 275 -3.50 -2.96 -0.67
C ILE A 275 -4.61 -3.20 0.34
N GLU A 276 -4.33 -2.91 1.60
CA GLU A 276 -5.31 -2.82 2.67
C GLU A 276 -5.14 -1.47 3.34
N ALA A 277 -6.11 -0.58 3.17
CA ALA A 277 -6.09 0.75 3.77
C ALA A 277 -7.31 0.90 4.66
N ASN A 278 -7.09 0.98 5.97
CA ASN A 278 -8.14 1.40 6.87
C ASN A 278 -8.36 2.91 6.70
N GLY A 279 -9.61 3.35 6.55
CA GLY A 279 -9.92 4.75 6.29
C GLY A 279 -9.31 5.69 7.32
N ARG A 280 -9.31 5.29 8.59
CA ARG A 280 -8.70 6.09 9.67
C ARG A 280 -7.18 6.21 9.53
N ALA A 281 -6.51 5.17 9.04
CA ALA A 281 -5.06 5.17 8.87
C ALA A 281 -4.58 6.09 7.72
N VAL A 282 -5.45 6.35 6.73
CA VAL A 282 -5.13 7.11 5.51
C VAL A 282 -6.00 8.37 5.32
N ASN A 283 -6.72 8.80 6.36
CA ASN A 283 -7.66 9.94 6.34
C ASN A 283 -8.77 9.83 5.27
N GLN A 284 -9.36 8.66 5.14
CA GLN A 284 -10.48 8.36 4.24
C GLN A 284 -11.71 7.89 5.03
N ARG A 285 -12.89 8.01 4.42
CA ARG A 285 -14.17 7.73 5.09
C ARG A 285 -14.47 6.24 5.27
N GLY A 286 -13.93 5.38 4.43
CA GLY A 286 -14.15 3.94 4.47
C GLY A 286 -12.86 3.17 4.26
N ASP A 287 -12.97 1.86 4.37
CA ASP A 287 -11.84 0.94 4.27
C ASP A 287 -11.80 0.33 2.88
N ILE A 288 -10.59 0.07 2.38
CA ILE A 288 -10.37 -0.51 1.06
C ILE A 288 -9.46 -1.72 1.19
N ILE A 289 -9.86 -2.83 0.57
CA ILE A 289 -8.97 -3.94 0.24
C ILE A 289 -8.96 -4.10 -1.27
N LEU A 290 -7.76 -4.14 -1.85
CA LEU A 290 -7.54 -4.47 -3.24
C LEU A 290 -6.52 -5.60 -3.32
N LEU A 291 -6.84 -6.64 -4.07
CA LEU A 291 -5.93 -7.68 -4.48
C LEU A 291 -5.97 -7.75 -6.01
N ALA A 292 -4.82 -7.68 -6.67
CA ALA A 292 -4.69 -7.89 -8.11
C ALA A 292 -3.55 -8.87 -8.36
N GLN A 293 -3.80 -9.99 -9.02
CA GLN A 293 -2.82 -11.00 -9.38
C GLN A 293 -2.61 -10.99 -10.88
N GLY A 294 -1.36 -11.19 -11.32
CA GLY A 294 -1.02 -11.22 -12.74
C GLY A 294 -1.43 -9.92 -13.44
N MET A 295 -1.04 -8.78 -12.87
CA MET A 295 -1.34 -7.47 -13.43
C MET A 295 -0.66 -7.28 -14.78
N THR A 296 -1.30 -6.52 -15.66
CA THR A 296 -0.68 -6.03 -16.89
C THR A 296 0.32 -4.91 -16.60
N ASP A 297 1.04 -4.45 -17.61
CA ASP A 297 1.97 -3.32 -17.52
C ASP A 297 1.30 -1.98 -17.16
N ARG A 298 -0.03 -1.90 -17.25
CA ARG A 298 -0.83 -0.77 -16.78
C ARG A 298 -2.13 -1.19 -16.15
N MET A 299 -2.53 -0.54 -15.06
CA MET A 299 -3.85 -0.69 -14.44
C MET A 299 -4.29 0.62 -13.81
N VAL A 300 -5.57 0.96 -13.96
CA VAL A 300 -6.17 2.17 -13.38
C VAL A 300 -7.49 1.80 -12.73
N ILE A 301 -7.69 2.21 -11.48
CA ILE A 301 -8.98 2.21 -10.81
C ILE A 301 -9.31 3.65 -10.45
N LYS A 302 -10.39 4.20 -10.97
CA LYS A 302 -10.77 5.59 -10.69
C LYS A 302 -12.28 5.83 -10.74
N PRO A 303 -12.79 6.83 -10.03
CA PRO A 303 -14.12 7.33 -10.26
C PRO A 303 -14.32 7.82 -11.72
N THR A 304 -15.53 7.68 -12.22
CA THR A 304 -15.99 8.17 -13.53
C THR A 304 -16.68 9.51 -13.38
N GLU A 305 -16.89 10.23 -14.49
CA GLU A 305 -17.63 11.50 -14.50
C GLU A 305 -19.08 11.37 -14.00
N SER A 306 -19.66 10.17 -14.09
CA SER A 306 -20.98 9.83 -13.57
C SER A 306 -20.93 9.17 -12.18
N TYR A 307 -19.83 9.36 -11.44
CA TYR A 307 -19.65 8.90 -10.05
C TYR A 307 -19.78 7.37 -9.87
N GLY A 308 -19.54 6.60 -10.94
CA GLY A 308 -19.24 5.17 -10.89
C GLY A 308 -17.76 4.89 -10.68
N LEU A 309 -17.37 3.65 -10.41
CA LEU A 309 -15.99 3.19 -10.28
C LEU A 309 -15.55 2.42 -11.54
N ALA A 310 -14.56 2.94 -12.26
CA ALA A 310 -13.99 2.28 -13.44
C ALA A 310 -12.71 1.53 -13.08
N ILE A 311 -12.64 0.27 -13.49
CA ILE A 311 -11.44 -0.58 -13.46
C ILE A 311 -11.00 -0.76 -14.91
N ARG A 312 -9.75 -0.42 -15.22
CA ARG A 312 -9.17 -0.55 -16.57
C ARG A 312 -7.77 -1.15 -16.48
N SER A 313 -7.46 -2.08 -17.36
CA SER A 313 -6.14 -2.71 -17.47
C SER A 313 -5.71 -2.84 -18.93
N GLY A 314 -4.40 -2.98 -19.14
CA GLY A 314 -3.81 -3.17 -20.46
C GLY A 314 -3.93 -4.61 -20.97
N GLY A 315 -3.42 -4.86 -22.18
CA GLY A 315 -3.21 -6.21 -22.71
C GLY A 315 -4.43 -7.13 -22.64
N ASP A 316 -4.22 -8.34 -22.10
CA ASP A 316 -5.25 -9.39 -21.93
C ASP A 316 -6.09 -9.23 -20.65
N GLY A 317 -5.79 -8.22 -19.83
CA GLY A 317 -6.44 -7.96 -18.56
C GLY A 317 -5.71 -8.52 -17.35
N VAL A 318 -6.23 -8.21 -16.16
CA VAL A 318 -5.68 -8.70 -14.88
C VAL A 318 -6.21 -10.12 -14.64
N GLU A 319 -5.34 -11.07 -14.32
CA GLU A 319 -5.72 -12.48 -14.14
C GLU A 319 -6.78 -12.65 -13.06
N ARG A 320 -6.58 -12.02 -11.90
CA ARG A 320 -7.58 -11.96 -10.82
C ARG A 320 -7.55 -10.61 -10.13
N ILE A 321 -8.73 -10.05 -9.87
CA ILE A 321 -8.88 -8.82 -9.09
C ILE A 321 -9.96 -9.04 -8.03
N TYR A 322 -9.69 -8.65 -6.80
CA TYR A 322 -10.68 -8.56 -5.74
C TYR A 322 -10.62 -7.16 -5.14
N LEU A 323 -11.75 -6.49 -5.09
CA LEU A 323 -11.93 -5.20 -4.47
C LEU A 323 -12.99 -5.34 -3.39
N ARG A 324 -12.69 -4.84 -2.19
CA ARG A 324 -13.68 -4.64 -1.14
C ARG A 324 -13.63 -3.21 -0.66
N ILE A 325 -14.79 -2.60 -0.53
CA ILE A 325 -14.99 -1.29 0.07
C ILE A 325 -15.98 -1.44 1.22
N SER A 326 -15.65 -0.93 2.41
CA SER A 326 -16.54 -1.05 3.58
C SER A 326 -16.64 0.25 4.36
N ASN A 327 -17.68 0.35 5.20
CA ASN A 327 -17.94 1.49 6.09
C ASN A 327 -18.05 2.84 5.35
N MET A 328 -18.59 2.84 4.13
CA MET A 328 -18.71 4.05 3.31
C MET A 328 -20.04 4.75 3.54
N PRO A 329 -20.05 6.00 4.02
CA PRO A 329 -21.29 6.78 4.11
C PRO A 329 -21.80 7.11 2.71
N MET A 330 -23.05 6.74 2.45
CA MET A 330 -23.75 7.02 1.20
C MET A 330 -24.54 8.34 1.40
N THR A 331 -25.83 8.36 1.06
CA THR A 331 -26.72 9.47 1.42
C THR A 331 -27.37 9.19 2.77
N PRO A 332 -27.28 10.08 3.78
CA PRO A 332 -27.96 9.89 5.06
C PRO A 332 -29.45 9.54 4.87
N PRO A 333 -29.98 8.54 5.60
CA PRO A 333 -29.37 7.80 6.71
C PRO A 333 -28.56 6.53 6.32
N ILE A 334 -28.19 6.36 5.05
CA ILE A 334 -27.67 5.10 4.51
C ILE A 334 -26.15 5.03 4.64
N VAL A 335 -25.67 3.87 5.08
CA VAL A 335 -24.25 3.49 5.09
C VAL A 335 -24.08 2.23 4.25
N LEU A 336 -23.10 2.23 3.36
CA LEU A 336 -22.63 1.01 2.72
C LEU A 336 -21.73 0.29 3.70
N GLU A 337 -22.24 -0.81 4.23
CA GLU A 337 -21.49 -1.69 5.13
C GLU A 337 -20.34 -2.33 4.37
N GLU A 338 -20.63 -2.85 3.17
CA GLU A 338 -19.66 -3.60 2.37
C GLU A 338 -20.08 -3.65 0.90
N MET A 339 -19.13 -3.50 -0.01
CA MET A 339 -19.23 -3.85 -1.42
C MET A 339 -18.01 -4.69 -1.77
N GLU A 340 -18.22 -5.83 -2.43
CA GLU A 340 -17.16 -6.67 -2.94
C GLU A 340 -17.31 -6.85 -4.45
N ALA A 341 -16.19 -6.82 -5.17
CA ALA A 341 -16.13 -7.16 -6.58
C ALA A 341 -14.95 -8.11 -6.81
N LEU A 342 -15.22 -9.26 -7.44
CA LEU A 342 -14.21 -10.24 -7.85
C LEU A 342 -14.24 -10.36 -9.37
N GLY A 343 -13.12 -10.06 -10.03
CA GLY A 343 -12.92 -10.25 -11.45
C GLY A 343 -11.86 -11.31 -11.75
N GLU A 344 -12.00 -11.98 -12.89
CA GLU A 344 -10.99 -12.89 -13.46
C GLU A 344 -10.77 -12.50 -14.92
N ASN A 345 -9.52 -12.44 -15.39
CA ASN A 345 -9.12 -12.02 -16.75
C ASN A 345 -9.82 -10.72 -17.20
N LEU A 346 -9.88 -9.74 -16.30
CA LEU A 346 -10.69 -8.53 -16.45
C LEU A 346 -9.87 -7.42 -17.13
N ARG A 347 -10.34 -6.97 -18.31
CA ARG A 347 -9.78 -5.82 -19.06
C ARG A 347 -10.44 -4.51 -18.67
N SER A 348 -11.76 -4.51 -18.55
CA SER A 348 -12.51 -3.36 -18.07
C SER A 348 -13.77 -3.76 -17.33
N ALA A 349 -14.18 -2.93 -16.38
CA ALA A 349 -15.53 -2.91 -15.82
C ALA A 349 -15.81 -1.52 -15.25
N THR A 350 -17.06 -1.07 -15.31
CA THR A 350 -17.52 0.14 -14.63
C THR A 350 -18.67 -0.24 -13.70
N ILE A 351 -18.59 0.19 -12.44
CA ILE A 351 -19.60 -0.05 -11.42
C ILE A 351 -20.32 1.25 -11.14
N HIS A 352 -21.63 1.31 -11.31
CA HIS A 352 -22.47 2.44 -10.93
C HIS A 352 -23.37 2.06 -9.76
N VAL A 353 -23.60 3.00 -8.85
CA VAL A 353 -24.63 2.89 -7.80
C VAL A 353 -25.62 4.01 -8.03
N ARG A 354 -26.83 3.67 -8.49
CA ARG A 354 -27.89 4.64 -8.78
C ARG A 354 -29.03 4.55 -7.79
N GLN A 355 -29.48 5.67 -7.26
CA GLN A 355 -30.71 5.72 -6.46
C GLN A 355 -31.94 5.67 -7.38
N VAL A 356 -32.93 4.86 -7.02
CA VAL A 356 -34.17 4.72 -7.83
C VAL A 356 -35.37 5.31 -7.11
N VAL A 357 -35.67 4.86 -5.88
CA VAL A 357 -36.78 5.39 -5.06
C VAL A 357 -36.42 5.31 -3.57
N GLY A 358 -36.54 6.42 -2.84
CA GLY A 358 -36.30 6.44 -1.39
C GLY A 358 -34.87 6.01 -1.03
N PRO A 359 -34.66 5.16 -0.01
CA PRO A 359 -33.32 4.71 0.35
C PRO A 359 -32.78 3.56 -0.52
N TYR A 360 -33.48 3.18 -1.60
CA TYR A 360 -33.11 2.02 -2.41
C TYR A 360 -32.21 2.41 -3.59
N SER A 361 -31.06 1.73 -3.68
CA SER A 361 -30.09 1.89 -4.77
C SER A 361 -30.00 0.61 -5.62
N VAL A 362 -29.75 0.78 -6.91
CA VAL A 362 -29.45 -0.25 -7.90
C VAL A 362 -27.97 -0.19 -8.22
N ILE A 363 -27.34 -1.36 -8.33
CA ILE A 363 -25.95 -1.47 -8.77
C ILE A 363 -25.99 -1.86 -10.24
N GLU A 364 -25.21 -1.18 -11.05
CA GLU A 364 -25.15 -1.37 -12.50
C GLU A 364 -23.69 -1.63 -12.87
N LEU A 365 -23.44 -2.75 -13.54
CA LEU A 365 -22.13 -3.09 -14.08
C LEU A 365 -22.16 -2.88 -15.59
N GLU A 366 -21.29 -2.00 -16.08
CA GLU A 366 -21.16 -1.64 -17.49
C GLU A 366 -19.76 -1.93 -18.01
N ASP A 367 -19.62 -1.99 -19.34
CA ASP A 367 -18.34 -2.09 -20.03
C ASP A 367 -17.46 -3.24 -19.51
N VAL A 368 -18.10 -4.35 -19.13
CA VAL A 368 -17.39 -5.54 -18.66
C VAL A 368 -16.78 -6.22 -19.89
N GLN A 369 -15.46 -6.10 -20.03
CA GLN A 369 -14.68 -6.72 -21.08
C GLN A 369 -13.62 -7.64 -20.48
N GLY A 370 -13.51 -8.83 -21.06
CA GLY A 370 -12.63 -9.89 -20.57
C GLY A 370 -13.23 -10.68 -19.42
N GLY A 371 -13.02 -12.00 -19.48
CA GLY A 371 -13.18 -12.94 -18.37
C GLY A 371 -14.52 -12.88 -17.62
N ARG A 372 -14.50 -12.66 -16.31
CA ARG A 372 -15.66 -12.78 -15.41
C ARG A 372 -15.63 -11.67 -14.37
N ILE A 373 -16.80 -11.18 -13.92
CA ILE A 373 -16.92 -10.33 -12.74
C ILE A 373 -18.12 -10.76 -11.87
N ILE A 374 -17.95 -10.69 -10.56
CA ILE A 374 -18.92 -11.00 -9.52
C ILE A 374 -18.95 -9.77 -8.63
N ALA A 375 -20.14 -9.26 -8.31
CA ALA A 375 -20.26 -8.15 -7.37
C ALA A 375 -21.37 -8.41 -6.35
N SER A 376 -21.13 -7.92 -5.14
CA SER A 376 -22.07 -7.94 -4.02
C SER A 376 -22.01 -6.62 -3.28
N ALA A 377 -23.11 -6.25 -2.64
CA ALA A 377 -23.13 -5.11 -1.74
C ALA A 377 -24.15 -5.30 -0.64
N ARG A 378 -23.87 -4.70 0.50
CA ARG A 378 -24.71 -4.63 1.68
C ARG A 378 -24.73 -3.21 2.21
N ALA A 379 -25.92 -2.72 2.49
CA ALA A 379 -26.14 -1.41 3.09
C ALA A 379 -27.02 -1.52 4.33
N SER A 380 -26.91 -0.54 5.21
CA SER A 380 -27.78 -0.34 6.36
C SER A 380 -28.31 1.09 6.37
N ALA A 381 -29.38 1.34 7.11
CA ALA A 381 -29.91 2.68 7.34
C ALA A 381 -30.10 2.93 8.84
N GLU A 382 -29.54 4.01 9.35
CA GLU A 382 -29.66 4.42 10.75
C GLU A 382 -30.70 5.54 10.90
N VAL A 383 -31.85 5.23 11.49
CA VAL A 383 -32.93 6.20 11.65
C VAL A 383 -32.90 6.77 13.07
N ASP A 384 -32.20 7.89 13.25
CA ASP A 384 -32.03 8.59 14.53
C ASP A 384 -33.37 8.85 15.26
N GLN A 385 -34.42 9.15 14.51
CA GLN A 385 -35.76 9.43 15.04
C GLN A 385 -36.43 8.22 15.71
N LEU A 386 -35.97 7.01 15.40
CA LEU A 386 -36.48 5.75 15.93
C LEU A 386 -35.45 5.03 16.82
N GLY A 387 -34.18 5.46 16.82
CA GLY A 387 -33.10 4.77 17.51
C GLY A 387 -32.90 3.33 17.01
N MET A 388 -33.19 3.07 15.72
CA MET A 388 -33.16 1.74 15.11
C MET A 388 -32.25 1.72 13.87
N THR A 389 -31.42 0.69 13.77
CA THR A 389 -30.64 0.37 12.58
C THR A 389 -31.37 -0.69 11.76
N PHE A 390 -31.65 -0.38 10.49
CA PHE A 390 -32.27 -1.29 9.55
C PHE A 390 -31.21 -1.89 8.63
N ASP A 391 -31.03 -3.21 8.69
CA ASP A 391 -30.19 -3.94 7.73
C ASP A 391 -30.95 -4.10 6.41
N LEU A 392 -30.44 -3.52 5.32
CA LEU A 392 -31.12 -3.51 4.02
C LEU A 392 -30.79 -4.77 3.22
N ARG A 393 -30.84 -5.95 3.86
CA ARG A 393 -30.68 -7.24 3.17
C ARG A 393 -31.79 -7.42 2.15
N GLY A 394 -31.42 -7.57 0.89
CA GLY A 394 -32.34 -7.73 -0.23
C GLY A 394 -32.04 -8.98 -1.06
N VAL A 395 -33.09 -9.52 -1.67
CA VAL A 395 -32.92 -10.42 -2.83
C VAL A 395 -32.57 -9.53 -4.02
N LEU A 396 -31.45 -9.81 -4.66
CA LEU A 396 -30.95 -9.09 -5.83
C LEU A 396 -31.31 -9.87 -7.10
N LEU A 397 -31.97 -9.21 -8.04
CA LEU A 397 -32.13 -9.71 -9.41
C LEU A 397 -31.04 -9.14 -10.29
N ASP A 398 -30.37 -10.03 -11.03
CA ASP A 398 -29.44 -9.73 -12.10
C ASP A 398 -30.15 -9.88 -13.44
N ALA A 399 -30.10 -8.84 -14.26
CA ALA A 399 -30.46 -8.92 -15.67
C ALA A 399 -29.23 -8.63 -16.52
N GLN A 400 -28.87 -9.59 -17.39
CA GLN A 400 -27.67 -9.55 -18.21
C GLN A 400 -28.02 -9.27 -19.66
N THR A 401 -27.34 -8.30 -20.26
CA THR A 401 -27.41 -8.02 -21.70
C THR A 401 -26.00 -8.01 -22.31
N THR A 402 -25.85 -8.58 -23.50
CA THR A 402 -24.59 -8.57 -24.26
C THR A 402 -24.84 -7.97 -25.63
N GLY A 403 -24.17 -6.88 -25.97
CA GLY A 403 -24.40 -6.17 -27.24
C GLY A 403 -25.86 -5.74 -27.46
N GLY A 404 -26.58 -5.41 -26.37
CA GLY A 404 -28.00 -5.06 -26.38
C GLY A 404 -28.98 -6.24 -26.37
N VAL A 405 -28.50 -7.48 -26.48
CA VAL A 405 -29.36 -8.67 -26.47
C VAL A 405 -29.45 -9.23 -25.04
N PRO A 406 -30.64 -9.46 -24.47
CA PRO A 406 -30.79 -10.15 -23.19
C PRO A 406 -30.22 -11.56 -23.24
N THR A 407 -29.24 -11.86 -22.39
CA THR A 407 -28.51 -13.15 -22.37
C THR A 407 -28.78 -13.99 -21.14
N GLY A 408 -29.32 -13.42 -20.06
CA GLY A 408 -29.67 -14.19 -18.86
C GLY A 408 -30.28 -13.34 -17.75
N THR A 409 -30.92 -14.02 -16.79
CA THR A 409 -31.36 -13.43 -15.52
C THR A 409 -31.01 -14.39 -14.38
N SER A 410 -30.51 -13.85 -13.26
CA SER A 410 -30.20 -14.64 -12.07
C SER A 410 -30.76 -13.99 -10.80
N ILE A 411 -31.03 -14.79 -9.77
CA ILE A 411 -31.57 -14.34 -8.48
C ILE A 411 -30.59 -14.75 -7.39
N GLY A 412 -30.04 -13.77 -6.68
CA GLY A 412 -29.10 -13.98 -5.58
C GLY A 412 -29.55 -13.30 -4.30
N VAL A 413 -29.17 -13.83 -3.14
CA VAL A 413 -29.32 -13.13 -1.85
C VAL A 413 -27.97 -12.49 -1.53
N ASN A 414 -27.92 -11.15 -1.47
CA ASN A 414 -26.72 -10.36 -1.15
C ASN A 414 -25.52 -10.49 -2.13
N GLY A 415 -25.71 -10.90 -3.38
CA GLY A 415 -24.61 -10.90 -4.36
C GLY A 415 -24.94 -11.64 -5.65
N LEU A 416 -24.09 -11.48 -6.67
CA LEU A 416 -24.28 -12.04 -8.00
C LEU A 416 -22.99 -12.59 -8.60
N ALA A 417 -23.13 -13.63 -9.42
CA ALA A 417 -22.07 -14.16 -10.25
C ALA A 417 -22.42 -13.97 -11.73
N SER A 418 -21.71 -13.08 -12.44
CA SER A 418 -21.68 -13.15 -13.90
C SER A 418 -20.74 -14.28 -14.31
N ASP A 419 -21.01 -15.00 -15.40
CA ASP A 419 -20.11 -16.00 -15.96
C ASP A 419 -20.14 -15.88 -17.49
N LEU A 420 -19.08 -15.30 -18.08
CA LEU A 420 -18.96 -15.17 -19.53
C LEU A 420 -18.40 -16.46 -20.18
N SER A 421 -18.11 -17.52 -19.41
CA SER A 421 -17.58 -18.78 -19.95
C SER A 421 -18.55 -19.45 -20.95
N LEU A 422 -19.86 -19.22 -20.81
CA LEU A 422 -20.87 -19.74 -21.74
C LEU A 422 -20.93 -18.99 -23.07
N LEU A 423 -20.43 -17.75 -23.15
CA LEU A 423 -20.49 -16.92 -24.36
C LEU A 423 -19.19 -16.94 -25.18
N ASN A 424 -18.04 -17.24 -24.54
CA ASN A 424 -16.78 -17.53 -25.25
C ASN A 424 -16.83 -18.83 -26.10
N LEU A 425 -17.91 -19.61 -25.99
CA LEU A 425 -18.16 -20.81 -26.82
C LEU A 425 -18.70 -20.49 -28.23
N ILE A 426 -19.06 -19.23 -28.52
CA ILE A 426 -19.56 -18.81 -29.83
C ILE A 426 -18.44 -18.07 -30.58
N PRO A 427 -17.80 -18.68 -31.59
CA PRO A 427 -16.73 -18.03 -32.34
C PRO A 427 -17.25 -16.78 -33.05
N GLY A 428 -16.59 -15.63 -32.82
CA GLY A 428 -16.91 -14.35 -33.48
C GLY A 428 -17.79 -13.38 -32.67
N PHE A 429 -18.06 -13.67 -31.40
CA PHE A 429 -18.80 -12.77 -30.51
C PHE A 429 -17.82 -12.00 -29.60
N GLU A 430 -17.46 -10.78 -29.98
CA GLU A 430 -16.79 -9.80 -29.10
C GLU A 430 -17.80 -8.72 -28.73
N GLY A 431 -18.10 -8.56 -27.44
CA GLY A 431 -19.03 -7.54 -26.97
C GLY A 431 -18.95 -7.33 -25.46
N SER A 432 -19.14 -6.09 -25.01
CA SER A 432 -19.24 -5.76 -23.59
C SER A 432 -20.56 -6.29 -23.01
N THR A 433 -20.53 -6.69 -21.73
CA THR A 433 -21.75 -7.06 -21.00
C THR A 433 -22.20 -5.98 -20.04
N HIS A 434 -23.51 -5.92 -19.83
CA HIS A 434 -24.18 -5.02 -18.90
C HIS A 434 -25.06 -5.81 -17.95
N HIS A 435 -24.94 -5.53 -16.65
CA HIS A 435 -25.64 -6.22 -15.57
C HIS A 435 -26.38 -5.21 -14.70
N LEU A 436 -27.67 -5.45 -14.45
CA LEU A 436 -28.49 -4.59 -13.60
C LEU A 436 -28.89 -5.35 -12.32
N ILE A 437 -28.58 -4.78 -11.16
CA ILE A 437 -28.75 -5.40 -9.85
C ILE A 437 -29.83 -4.67 -9.04
N VAL A 438 -31.00 -5.30 -8.87
CA VAL A 438 -32.17 -4.64 -8.25
C VAL A 438 -32.61 -5.34 -6.97
N PRO A 439 -32.80 -4.61 -5.85
CA PRO A 439 -33.40 -5.16 -4.63
C PRO A 439 -34.92 -5.39 -4.79
N GLU A 440 -35.40 -6.59 -4.43
CA GLU A 440 -36.84 -6.89 -4.21
C GLU A 440 -37.37 -6.04 -3.03
N PRO A 441 -38.52 -5.34 -3.15
CA PRO A 441 -39.73 -5.68 -3.93
C PRO A 441 -39.85 -4.99 -5.32
N PHE A 442 -38.88 -4.17 -5.73
CA PHE A 442 -38.99 -3.32 -6.93
C PHE A 442 -38.60 -4.03 -8.22
N SER A 443 -38.13 -5.26 -8.10
CA SER A 443 -37.63 -6.10 -9.17
C SER A 443 -38.61 -6.16 -10.34
N SER A 444 -39.91 -6.34 -10.07
CA SER A 444 -40.96 -6.43 -11.09
C SER A 444 -41.16 -5.12 -11.85
N ALA A 445 -41.11 -3.96 -11.19
CA ALA A 445 -41.29 -2.65 -11.82
C ALA A 445 -40.04 -2.22 -12.61
N VAL A 446 -38.86 -2.45 -12.06
CA VAL A 446 -37.58 -2.09 -12.71
C VAL A 446 -37.28 -3.02 -13.88
N LEU A 447 -37.50 -4.34 -13.74
CA LEU A 447 -37.37 -5.28 -14.87
C LEU A 447 -38.36 -4.96 -15.98
N THR A 448 -39.57 -4.52 -15.65
CA THR A 448 -40.55 -4.08 -16.65
C THR A 448 -40.06 -2.85 -17.40
N MET A 449 -39.49 -1.86 -16.70
CA MET A 449 -38.89 -0.68 -17.36
C MET A 449 -37.66 -1.05 -18.18
N ALA A 450 -36.73 -1.83 -17.64
CA ALA A 450 -35.53 -2.30 -18.33
C ALA A 450 -35.88 -3.09 -19.60
N ALA A 451 -36.83 -4.04 -19.53
CA ALA A 451 -37.31 -4.77 -20.70
C ALA A 451 -38.00 -3.86 -21.74
N THR A 452 -38.67 -2.79 -21.30
CA THR A 452 -39.36 -1.84 -22.20
C THR A 452 -38.40 -0.88 -22.88
N PHE A 453 -37.34 -0.43 -22.20
CA PHE A 453 -36.41 0.58 -22.71
C PHE A 453 -35.10 0.01 -23.29
N LEU A 454 -34.65 -1.17 -22.86
CA LEU A 454 -33.47 -1.86 -23.39
C LEU A 454 -33.81 -2.90 -24.46
N GLY A 455 -35.09 -3.33 -24.54
CA GLY A 455 -35.58 -4.26 -25.56
C GLY A 455 -36.42 -3.61 -26.68
N GLY A 456 -36.56 -2.27 -26.66
CA GLY A 456 -37.34 -1.50 -27.62
C GLY A 456 -36.47 -0.72 -28.59
N ASP A 457 -36.27 -1.32 -29.76
CA ASP A 457 -35.61 -0.85 -31.00
C ASP A 457 -34.12 -0.48 -30.96
#